data_AF-A0A6N7VE68-F1
#
_entry.id   AF-A0A6N7VE68-F1
#
_cell.length_a   1.000
_cell.length_b   1.000
_cell.length_c   1.000
_cell.angle_alpha   90.00
_cell.angle_beta   90.00
_cell.angle_gamma   90.00
#
_symmetry.space_group_name_H-M   'P 1'
#
loop_
_entity.id
_entity.type
_entity.pdbx_description
1 polymer ?
#
loop_
_entity_poly.entity_id
_entity_poly.type
_entity_poly.pdbx_seq_one_letter_code
_entity_poly.pdbx_strand_id
1 'polypeptide(L)'
;MGTYNTLSRRRTSNDVLTPQAGAPAGIRWVHASRRQQMPQRPVLGDRQVYITRRGTVFHSAWCQVVQRTWEFNRPTLQVCDQGEVGERRLCRSCAAESRRH
;
A
#
# COMPACT_ATOMS: atom_id res chain seq x y z
N MET A 1 -52.88 -52.90 -8.62
CA MET A 1 -53.22 -52.84 -7.18
C MET A 1 -52.03 -53.38 -6.41
N GLY A 2 -51.26 -52.52 -5.74
CA GLY A 2 -50.08 -52.89 -4.96
C GLY A 2 -50.14 -52.21 -3.61
N THR A 3 -50.02 -53.00 -2.54
CA THR A 3 -50.29 -52.66 -1.14
C THR A 3 -49.18 -51.81 -0.53
N TYR A 4 -49.57 -50.77 0.20
CA TYR A 4 -48.71 -49.86 0.96
C TYR A 4 -48.28 -50.52 2.28
N ASN A 5 -46.97 -50.65 2.50
CA ASN A 5 -46.42 -51.14 3.76
C ASN A 5 -46.08 -49.97 4.69
N THR A 6 -46.64 -50.03 5.89
CA THR A 6 -46.62 -49.02 6.95
C THR A 6 -45.38 -49.08 7.84
N LEU A 7 -44.77 -47.91 8.00
CA LEU A 7 -44.00 -47.33 9.13
C LEU A 7 -43.52 -48.24 10.28
N SER A 8 -42.24 -48.12 10.61
CA SER A 8 -41.78 -48.04 12.02
C SER A 8 -40.42 -47.32 12.09
N ARG A 9 -40.45 -46.01 12.34
CA ARG A 9 -39.27 -45.20 12.70
C ARG A 9 -38.90 -45.53 14.16
N ARG A 10 -37.82 -46.28 14.38
CA ARG A 10 -37.18 -46.37 15.69
C ARG A 10 -36.18 -45.21 15.83
N ARG A 11 -36.30 -44.48 16.94
CA ARG A 11 -35.47 -43.34 17.33
C ARG A 11 -34.69 -43.77 18.57
N THR A 12 -33.36 -43.81 18.47
CA THR A 12 -32.32 -43.89 19.54
C THR A 12 -30.99 -44.08 18.79
N SER A 13 -29.88 -43.39 19.03
CA SER A 13 -29.38 -42.75 20.24
C SER A 13 -28.47 -41.56 19.87
N ASN A 14 -28.29 -40.66 20.83
CA ASN A 14 -27.21 -39.68 20.83
C ASN A 14 -25.86 -40.41 20.79
N ASP A 15 -25.13 -40.28 19.68
CA ASP A 15 -23.71 -40.61 19.63
C ASP A 15 -22.93 -39.30 19.51
N VAL A 16 -22.11 -39.06 20.53
CA VAL A 16 -21.23 -37.91 20.69
C VAL A 16 -20.20 -37.93 19.56
N LEU A 17 -20.37 -37.05 18.57
CA LEU A 17 -19.29 -36.72 17.64
C LEU A 17 -18.42 -35.64 18.26
N THR A 18 -17.42 -36.10 19.01
CA THR A 18 -16.18 -35.37 19.31
C THR A 18 -15.71 -34.63 18.05
N PRO A 19 -15.50 -33.30 18.07
CA PRO A 19 -14.86 -32.63 16.94
C PRO A 19 -13.42 -33.13 16.85
N GLN A 20 -13.10 -33.92 15.83
CA GLN A 20 -11.73 -34.28 15.49
C GLN A 20 -10.95 -32.99 15.23
N ALA A 21 -9.99 -32.72 16.11
CA ALA A 21 -8.94 -31.74 15.91
C ALA A 21 -8.08 -32.19 14.71
N GLY A 22 -8.44 -31.70 13.54
CA GLY A 22 -7.78 -32.00 12.28
C GLY A 22 -7.99 -30.88 11.28
N ALA A 23 -7.80 -29.63 11.71
CA ALA A 23 -7.68 -28.54 10.75
C ALA A 23 -6.35 -28.75 9.99
N PRO A 24 -6.34 -28.98 8.66
CA PRO A 24 -5.13 -28.71 7.92
C PRO A 24 -4.84 -27.23 8.13
N ALA A 25 -3.59 -26.91 8.48
CA ALA A 25 -3.08 -25.56 8.62
C ALA A 25 -3.36 -24.78 7.33
N GLY A 26 -4.55 -24.20 7.24
CA GLY A 26 -4.94 -23.30 6.17
C GLY A 26 -3.96 -22.16 6.20
N ILE A 27 -3.35 -21.88 5.05
CA ILE A 27 -2.48 -20.74 4.84
C ILE A 27 -3.23 -19.52 5.38
N ARG A 28 -2.83 -19.04 6.57
CA ARG A 28 -3.40 -17.84 7.15
C ARG A 28 -2.83 -16.70 6.34
N TRP A 29 -3.59 -16.27 5.34
CA TRP A 29 -3.30 -15.05 4.58
C TRP A 29 -3.24 -13.89 5.57
N VAL A 30 -2.01 -13.54 5.95
CA VAL A 30 -1.77 -12.32 6.70
C VAL A 30 -2.01 -11.19 5.70
N HIS A 31 -2.99 -10.34 5.97
CA HIS A 31 -3.14 -9.13 5.19
C HIS A 31 -1.80 -8.40 5.18
N ALA A 32 -1.36 -7.93 4.01
CA ALA A 32 -0.20 -7.02 3.86
C ALA A 32 -0.37 -5.69 4.64
N SER A 33 -1.41 -5.57 5.45
CA SER A 33 -1.77 -4.45 6.32
C SER A 33 -1.07 -4.46 7.68
N ARG A 34 0.01 -5.22 7.87
CA ARG A 34 1.12 -4.60 8.62
C ARG A 34 1.59 -3.44 7.75
N ARG A 35 0.81 -2.34 7.78
CA ARG A 35 1.18 -1.03 7.29
C ARG A 35 2.49 -0.77 8.00
N GLN A 36 3.61 -1.10 7.35
CA GLN A 36 4.87 -0.56 7.76
C GLN A 36 4.59 0.92 7.86
N GLN A 37 4.75 1.50 9.06
CA GLN A 37 4.51 2.91 9.29
C GLN A 37 5.29 3.62 8.19
N MET A 38 4.58 4.13 7.18
CA MET A 38 5.27 4.76 6.07
C MET A 38 5.91 5.99 6.70
N PRO A 39 7.23 6.18 6.54
CA PRO A 39 7.85 7.36 7.07
C PRO A 39 7.07 8.59 6.60
N GLN A 40 6.97 9.61 7.44
CA GLN A 40 6.32 10.84 7.04
C GLN A 40 7.06 11.42 5.84
N ARG A 41 6.29 11.95 4.90
CA ARG A 41 6.84 12.67 3.76
C ARG A 41 7.75 13.80 4.27
N PRO A 42 8.92 14.05 3.65
CA PRO A 42 9.73 15.21 3.99
C PRO A 42 8.98 16.49 3.63
N VAL A 43 8.79 17.37 4.60
CA VAL A 43 8.20 18.69 4.39
C VAL A 43 9.32 19.63 3.93
N LEU A 44 9.06 20.44 2.90
CA LEU A 44 10.00 21.46 2.46
C LEU A 44 9.93 22.66 3.41
N GLY A 45 11.08 23.14 3.89
CA GLY A 45 11.22 24.46 4.47
C GLY A 45 11.30 25.55 3.40
N ASP A 46 11.46 26.80 3.84
CA ASP A 46 11.62 27.94 2.94
C ASP A 46 12.82 27.74 2.00
N ARG A 47 12.60 27.96 0.71
CA ARG A 47 13.60 27.81 -0.38
C ARG A 47 14.17 26.40 -0.53
N GLN A 48 13.56 25.37 0.06
CA GLN A 48 13.97 23.99 -0.17
C GLN A 48 13.24 23.39 -1.37
N VAL A 49 13.89 22.46 -2.06
CA VAL A 49 13.32 21.73 -3.20
C VAL A 49 13.62 20.24 -3.10
N TYR A 50 12.80 19.44 -3.77
CA TYR A 50 13.10 18.03 -3.96
C TYR A 50 13.99 17.82 -5.17
N ILE A 51 15.02 16.99 -5.03
CA ILE A 51 15.85 16.52 -6.12
C ILE A 51 15.84 14.99 -6.12
N THR A 52 16.03 14.41 -7.30
CA THR A 52 16.30 12.99 -7.43
C THR A 52 17.79 12.78 -7.66
N ARG A 53 18.40 11.78 -7.01
CA ARG A 53 19.86 11.55 -7.00
C ARG A 53 20.51 11.56 -8.40
N ARG A 54 19.83 11.05 -9.42
CA ARG A 54 20.31 10.99 -10.82
C ARG A 54 19.54 11.91 -11.77
N GLY A 55 18.66 12.76 -11.25
CA GLY A 55 17.85 13.66 -12.06
C GLY A 55 18.58 14.93 -12.45
N THR A 56 18.31 15.40 -13.66
CA THR A 56 18.67 16.75 -14.15
C THR A 56 17.62 17.79 -13.80
N VAL A 57 16.59 17.39 -13.04
CA VAL A 57 15.46 18.23 -12.68
C VAL A 57 15.29 18.32 -11.17
N PHE A 58 14.83 19.48 -10.72
CA PHE A 58 14.39 19.71 -9.35
C PHE A 58 12.89 20.01 -9.33
N HIS A 59 12.28 19.81 -8.16
CA HIS A 59 10.85 19.94 -7.94
C HIS A 59 10.59 20.85 -6.74
N SER A 60 9.98 22.01 -6.99
CA SER A 60 9.60 22.97 -5.95
C SER A 60 8.33 22.59 -5.17
N ALA A 61 7.60 21.59 -5.64
CA ALA A 61 6.33 21.14 -5.06
C ALA A 61 6.21 19.62 -5.11
N TRP A 62 5.19 19.08 -4.44
CA TRP A 62 4.86 17.65 -4.48
C TRP A 62 4.13 17.27 -5.76
N CYS A 63 4.86 17.15 -6.85
CA CYS A 63 4.27 16.65 -8.09
C CYS A 63 4.23 15.12 -8.10
N GLN A 64 3.50 14.56 -9.07
CA GLN A 64 3.37 13.11 -9.25
C GLN A 64 4.72 12.37 -9.37
N VAL A 65 5.74 13.02 -9.93
CA VAL A 65 7.09 12.43 -10.02
C VAL A 65 7.67 12.22 -8.62
N VAL A 66 7.61 13.24 -7.77
CA VAL A 66 8.10 13.17 -6.39
C VAL A 66 7.29 12.14 -5.60
N GLN A 67 5.97 12.12 -5.75
CA GLN A 67 5.11 11.11 -5.12
C GLN A 67 5.52 9.69 -5.53
N ARG A 68 5.67 9.43 -6.82
CA ARG A 68 6.07 8.11 -7.33
C ARG A 68 7.48 7.74 -6.84
N THR A 69 8.43 8.67 -6.88
CA THR A 69 9.77 8.41 -6.33
C THR A 69 9.70 8.12 -4.84
N TRP A 70 8.84 8.80 -4.08
CA TRP A 70 8.63 8.50 -2.67
C TRP A 70 7.97 7.13 -2.44
N GLU A 71 7.04 6.70 -3.27
CA GLU A 71 6.38 5.41 -3.09
C GLU A 71 7.30 4.24 -3.45
N PHE A 72 8.06 4.37 -4.54
CA PHE A 72 8.81 3.25 -5.12
C PHE A 72 10.33 3.31 -4.89
N ASN A 73 10.91 4.50 -4.63
CA ASN A 73 12.37 4.67 -4.54
C ASN A 73 12.80 5.81 -3.59
N ARG A 74 12.34 5.74 -2.34
CA ARG A 74 12.60 6.75 -1.28
C ARG A 74 14.06 7.18 -1.16
N PRO A 75 15.07 6.27 -1.15
CA PRO A 75 16.46 6.66 -0.93
C PRO A 75 17.03 7.56 -2.02
N THR A 76 16.37 7.63 -3.18
CA THR A 76 16.79 8.51 -4.29
C THR A 76 16.19 9.90 -4.22
N LEU A 77 15.19 10.13 -3.36
CA LEU A 77 14.60 11.45 -3.14
C LEU A 77 15.39 12.17 -2.04
N GLN A 78 15.89 13.35 -2.37
CA GLN A 78 16.62 14.21 -1.43
C GLN A 78 15.96 15.58 -1.39
N VAL A 79 16.05 16.24 -0.24
CA VAL A 79 15.68 17.65 -0.07
C VAL A 79 16.98 18.43 0.01
N CYS A 80 17.04 19.55 -0.70
CA CYS A 80 18.21 20.41 -0.78
C CYS A 80 17.76 21.85 -0.98
N ASP A 81 18.60 22.80 -0.57
CA ASP A 81 18.33 24.23 -0.77
C ASP A 81 18.33 24.58 -2.26
N GLN A 82 17.42 25.46 -2.67
CA GLN A 82 17.27 25.88 -4.06
C GLN A 82 18.57 26.47 -4.64
N GLY A 83 19.40 27.10 -3.80
CA GLY A 83 20.71 27.63 -4.20
C GLY A 83 21.77 26.56 -4.49
N GLU A 84 21.61 25.36 -3.93
CA GLU A 84 22.56 24.24 -4.06
C GLU A 84 22.17 23.25 -5.17
N VAL A 85 21.06 23.53 -5.86
CA VAL A 85 20.51 22.68 -6.92
C VAL A 85 21.46 22.57 -8.13
N GLY A 86 22.29 23.59 -8.36
CA GLY A 86 23.19 23.72 -9.50
C GLY A 86 22.43 23.92 -10.83
N GLU A 87 23.00 23.41 -11.92
CA GLU A 87 22.49 23.53 -13.30
C GLU A 87 21.21 22.70 -13.61
N ARG A 88 20.51 22.21 -12.57
CA ARG A 88 19.28 21.41 -12.79
C ARG A 88 18.12 22.31 -13.19
N ARG A 89 17.22 21.77 -14.01
CA ARG A 89 16.05 22.50 -14.52
C ARG A 89 14.82 22.28 -13.64
N LEU A 90 13.92 23.24 -13.59
CA LEU A 90 12.64 23.07 -12.91
C LEU A 90 11.79 22.03 -13.66
N CYS A 91 11.19 21.09 -12.93
CA CYS A 91 10.25 20.12 -13.48
C CYS A 91 9.08 20.82 -14.20
N ARG A 92 8.72 20.35 -15.39
CA ARG A 92 7.63 20.95 -16.19
C ARG A 92 6.30 21.02 -15.44
N SER A 93 5.94 19.99 -14.70
CA SER A 93 4.71 19.98 -13.89
C SER A 93 4.77 21.01 -12.77
N CYS A 94 5.92 21.12 -12.09
CA CYS A 94 6.12 22.14 -11.05
C CYS A 94 6.14 23.56 -11.64
N ALA A 95 6.72 23.75 -12.83
CA ALA A 95 6.71 25.03 -13.54
C ALA A 95 5.32 25.42 -14.06
N ALA A 96 4.48 24.45 -14.40
CA ALA A 96 3.09 24.71 -14.76
C ALA A 96 2.30 25.17 -13.52
N GLU A 97 2.51 24.51 -12.39
CA GLU A 97 1.84 24.84 -11.13
C GLU A 97 2.28 26.20 -10.58
N SER A 98 3.58 26.50 -10.62
CA SER A 98 4.11 27.79 -10.15
C SER A 98 3.67 28.99 -10.97
N ARG A 99 3.04 28.79 -12.14
CA ARG A 99 2.48 29.85 -12.99
C ARG A 99 0.98 30.07 -12.77
N ARG A 100 0.34 29.18 -12.02
CA ARG A 100 -1.10 29.27 -11.70
C ARG A 100 -1.36 30.09 -10.44
N HIS A 101 -0.32 30.31 -9.64
CA HIS A 101 -0.29 31.17 -8.46
C HIS A 101 0.56 32.40 -8.75
#